data_AF-H6MZP4-F1
#
_entry.id   AF-H6MZP4-F1
#
_cell.length_a   1.000
_cell.length_b   1.000
_cell.length_c   1.000
_cell.angle_alpha   90.00
_cell.angle_beta   90.00
_cell.angle_gamma   90.00
#
_symmetry.space_group_name_H-M   'P 1'
#
loop_
_entity.id
_entity.type
_entity.pdbx_description
1 polymer ?
#
loop_
_entity_poly.entity_id
_entity_poly.type
_entity_poly.pdbx_seq_one_letter_code
_entity_poly.pdbx_strand_id
1 'polypeptide(L)'
;MGQLLLIAVVILLVVGVVVVMQRRSGANTARTLDDAKADARQAIERLGGQVYMLVGDSPAAKQALADAAERHIAAGSQIDQATSPAQARLAKQTAIEGLYYIRAARTAMGMDPGPAIPELDGQKSAGQVTENREIDFEGRTVQASPAPSPTTPNYYPGGRVAGRPVPAGWYSEPWWKPALVAGAWGVGSMFLFSALFSGMAGVNYDAAAFENGVGDGTDAGALDAGDYGDGGYGDGGYGDGGEGDMGGGDAGGDMGGGDYGGGFGDFGGGNDFGGGNDFGGGGDFGGGDFGGF
;
A
#
# COMPACT_ATOMS: atom_id res chain seq x y z
N MET A 1 7.07 -48.08 -40.39
CA MET A 1 5.83 -47.25 -40.39
C MET A 1 5.12 -47.22 -39.03
N GLY A 2 4.93 -48.35 -38.35
CA GLY A 2 4.21 -48.38 -37.05
C GLY A 2 4.79 -47.50 -35.94
N GLN A 3 6.12 -47.42 -35.81
CA GLN A 3 6.78 -46.56 -34.81
C GLN A 3 6.56 -45.07 -35.07
N LEU A 4 6.56 -44.63 -36.33
CA LEU A 4 6.33 -43.21 -36.68
C LEU A 4 4.89 -42.79 -36.40
N LEU A 5 3.92 -43.67 -36.64
CA LEU A 5 2.51 -43.45 -36.27
C LEU A 5 2.33 -43.37 -34.76
N LEU A 6 3.01 -44.24 -34.01
CA LEU A 6 2.93 -44.23 -32.54
C LEU A 6 3.52 -42.95 -31.95
N ILE A 7 4.66 -42.49 -32.47
CA ILE A 7 5.27 -41.21 -32.08
C ILE A 7 4.32 -40.04 -32.39
N ALA A 8 3.71 -40.01 -33.58
CA ALA A 8 2.77 -38.95 -33.96
C ALA A 8 1.53 -38.89 -33.03
N VAL A 9 0.98 -40.04 -32.64
CA VAL A 9 -0.15 -40.12 -31.69
C VAL A 9 0.25 -39.63 -30.30
N VAL A 10 1.44 -40.00 -29.82
CA VAL A 10 1.96 -39.53 -28.52
C VAL A 10 2.15 -38.01 -28.53
N ILE A 11 2.72 -37.45 -29.61
CA ILE A 11 2.89 -36.00 -29.74
C ILE A 11 1.53 -35.29 -29.71
N LEU A 12 0.52 -35.79 -30.44
CA LEU A 12 -0.82 -35.21 -30.42
C LEU A 12 -1.47 -35.27 -29.04
N LEU A 13 -1.26 -36.36 -28.30
CA LEU A 13 -1.73 -36.49 -26.92
C LEU A 13 -1.05 -35.48 -25.99
N VAL A 14 0.29 -35.37 -26.06
CA VAL A 14 1.05 -34.41 -25.25
C VAL A 14 0.63 -32.97 -25.57
N VAL A 15 0.50 -32.62 -26.85
CA VAL A 15 0.02 -31.28 -27.27
C VAL A 15 -1.40 -31.03 -26.77
N GLY A 16 -2.30 -32.02 -26.87
CA GLY A 16 -3.66 -31.92 -26.35
C GLY A 16 -3.71 -31.68 -24.85
N VAL A 17 -2.90 -32.41 -24.07
CA VAL A 17 -2.78 -32.24 -22.62
C VAL A 17 -2.22 -30.86 -22.27
N VAL A 18 -1.15 -30.42 -22.93
CA VAL A 18 -0.54 -29.10 -22.71
C VAL A 18 -1.53 -27.97 -22.99
N VAL A 19 -2.27 -28.02 -24.10
CA VAL A 19 -3.28 -27.01 -24.45
C VAL A 19 -4.41 -26.97 -23.42
N VAL A 20 -4.90 -28.12 -22.94
CA VAL A 20 -5.95 -28.18 -21.91
C VAL A 20 -5.43 -27.63 -20.58
N MET A 21 -4.20 -27.96 -20.19
CA MET A 21 -3.57 -27.43 -18.96
C MET A 21 -3.40 -25.91 -19.03
N GLN A 22 -2.91 -25.37 -20.16
CA GLN A 22 -2.76 -23.94 -20.37
C GLN A 22 -4.10 -23.19 -20.31
N ARG A 23 -5.15 -23.73 -20.94
CA ARG A 23 -6.51 -23.15 -20.91
C ARG A 23 -7.11 -23.15 -19.50
N ARG A 24 -6.94 -24.24 -18.75
CA ARG A 24 -7.42 -24.35 -17.36
C ARG A 24 -6.68 -23.40 -16.43
N SER A 25 -5.36 -23.29 -16.58
CA SER A 25 -4.53 -22.37 -15.81
C SER A 25 -4.95 -20.91 -16.07
N GLY A 26 -5.08 -20.51 -17.34
CA GLY A 26 -5.52 -19.17 -17.71
C GLY A 26 -6.92 -18.82 -17.19
N ALA A 27 -7.88 -19.75 -17.26
CA ALA A 27 -9.23 -19.55 -16.73
C ALA A 27 -9.26 -19.38 -15.21
N ASN A 28 -8.41 -20.11 -14.47
CA ASN A 28 -8.29 -19.96 -13.03
C ASN A 28 -7.68 -18.60 -12.66
N THR A 29 -6.59 -18.20 -13.31
CA THR A 29 -5.95 -16.90 -13.09
C THR A 29 -6.91 -15.73 -13.37
N ALA A 30 -7.67 -15.80 -14.47
CA ALA A 30 -8.67 -14.79 -14.81
C ALA A 30 -9.75 -14.67 -13.72
N ARG A 31 -10.28 -15.79 -13.22
CA ARG A 31 -11.25 -15.77 -12.11
C ARG A 31 -10.68 -15.18 -10.84
N THR A 32 -9.45 -15.56 -10.47
CA THR A 32 -8.81 -14.99 -9.26
C THR A 32 -8.55 -13.49 -9.38
N LEU A 33 -8.31 -12.98 -10.59
CA LEU A 33 -8.18 -11.56 -10.84
C LEU A 33 -9.53 -10.86 -10.71
N ASP A 34 -10.58 -11.41 -11.32
CA ASP A 34 -11.94 -10.84 -11.26
C ASP A 34 -12.45 -10.78 -9.82
N ASP A 35 -12.25 -11.84 -9.04
CA ASP A 35 -12.60 -11.89 -7.61
C ASP A 35 -11.84 -10.83 -6.80
N ALA A 36 -10.52 -10.74 -7.01
CA ALA A 36 -9.70 -9.72 -6.34
C ALA A 36 -10.11 -8.29 -6.74
N LYS A 37 -10.52 -8.08 -8.01
CA LYS A 37 -11.02 -6.79 -8.46
C LYS A 37 -12.36 -6.43 -7.84
N ALA A 38 -13.27 -7.39 -7.73
CA ALA A 38 -14.57 -7.17 -7.09
C ALA A 38 -14.41 -6.78 -5.62
N ASP A 39 -13.55 -7.49 -4.89
CA ASP A 39 -13.23 -7.21 -3.48
C ASP A 39 -12.61 -5.81 -3.30
N ALA A 40 -11.68 -5.43 -4.17
CA ALA A 40 -11.10 -4.08 -4.16
C ALA A 40 -12.14 -2.99 -4.47
N ARG A 41 -12.98 -3.20 -5.49
CA ARG A 41 -14.04 -2.24 -5.87
C ARG A 41 -15.04 -2.02 -4.73
N GLN A 42 -15.42 -3.07 -4.00
CA GLN A 42 -16.28 -2.92 -2.84
C GLN A 42 -15.69 -1.95 -1.79
N ALA A 43 -14.39 -2.05 -1.51
CA ALA A 43 -13.72 -1.14 -0.58
C ALA A 43 -13.64 0.30 -1.14
N ILE A 44 -13.35 0.45 -2.43
CA ILE A 44 -13.27 1.75 -3.12
C ILE A 44 -14.64 2.45 -3.14
N GLU A 45 -15.71 1.74 -3.48
CA GLU A 45 -17.08 2.28 -3.49
C GLU A 45 -17.52 2.70 -2.09
N ARG A 46 -17.22 1.89 -1.07
CA ARG A 46 -17.45 2.27 0.34
C ARG A 46 -16.72 3.55 0.70
N LEU A 47 -15.46 3.70 0.28
CA LEU A 47 -14.66 4.90 0.51
C LEU A 47 -15.25 6.11 -0.21
N GLY A 48 -15.53 5.99 -1.51
CA GLY A 48 -16.09 7.06 -2.33
C GLY A 48 -17.42 7.57 -1.77
N GLY A 49 -18.30 6.67 -1.35
CA GLY A 49 -19.55 7.02 -0.70
C GLY A 49 -19.38 7.89 0.56
N GLN A 50 -18.31 7.67 1.34
CA GLN A 50 -18.02 8.52 2.51
C GLN A 50 -17.36 9.85 2.13
N VAL A 51 -16.43 9.84 1.17
CA VAL A 51 -15.76 11.05 0.67
C VAL A 51 -16.76 12.06 0.12
N TYR A 52 -17.78 11.62 -0.62
CA TYR A 52 -18.78 12.54 -1.21
C TYR A 52 -19.87 13.00 -0.23
N MET A 53 -20.07 12.28 0.87
CA MET A 53 -21.16 12.56 1.82
C MET A 53 -20.75 13.43 3.01
N LEU A 54 -19.45 13.48 3.34
CA LEU A 54 -18.94 14.20 4.51
C LEU A 54 -18.36 15.56 4.12
N VAL A 55 -18.59 16.56 4.98
CA VAL A 55 -18.00 17.89 4.85
C VAL A 55 -17.33 18.25 6.17
N GLY A 56 -16.02 18.51 6.13
CA GLY A 56 -15.23 18.75 7.34
C GLY A 56 -15.52 20.11 7.99
N ASP A 57 -15.74 20.10 9.30
CA ASP A 57 -16.06 21.28 10.12
C ASP A 57 -14.85 21.89 10.86
N SER A 58 -13.73 21.16 10.90
CA SER A 58 -12.50 21.52 11.61
C SER A 58 -11.27 21.31 10.72
N PRO A 59 -10.11 21.92 11.05
CA PRO A 59 -8.87 21.67 10.29
C PRO A 59 -8.51 20.18 10.21
N ALA A 60 -8.62 19.46 11.33
CA ALA A 60 -8.38 18.02 11.39
C ALA A 60 -9.34 17.22 10.51
N ALA A 61 -10.66 17.52 10.56
CA ALA A 61 -11.64 16.83 9.73
C ALA A 61 -11.43 17.11 8.24
N LYS A 62 -11.16 18.38 7.87
CA LYS A 62 -10.90 18.77 6.47
C LYS A 62 -9.66 18.09 5.92
N GLN A 63 -8.57 18.07 6.67
CA GLN A 63 -7.33 17.43 6.28
C GLN A 63 -7.54 15.91 6.10
N ALA A 64 -8.16 15.24 7.07
CA ALA A 64 -8.46 13.82 6.96
C ALA A 64 -9.38 13.49 5.76
N LEU A 65 -10.39 14.32 5.46
CA LEU A 65 -11.21 14.11 4.25
C LEU A 65 -10.43 14.34 2.96
N ALA A 66 -9.49 15.30 2.94
CA ALA A 66 -8.60 15.50 1.80
C ALA A 66 -7.69 14.29 1.58
N ASP A 67 -7.02 13.79 2.63
CA ASP A 67 -6.19 12.59 2.56
C ASP A 67 -7.04 11.35 2.14
N ALA A 68 -8.29 11.24 2.61
CA ALA A 68 -9.22 10.18 2.17
C ALA A 68 -9.57 10.28 0.68
N ALA A 69 -9.82 11.48 0.17
CA ALA A 69 -10.11 11.72 -1.24
C ALA A 69 -8.90 11.41 -2.14
N GLU A 70 -7.69 11.76 -1.71
CA GLU A 70 -6.44 11.37 -2.39
C GLU A 70 -6.34 9.84 -2.50
N ARG A 71 -6.61 9.11 -1.40
CA ARG A 71 -6.61 7.64 -1.42
C ARG A 71 -7.69 7.06 -2.32
N HIS A 72 -8.86 7.68 -2.39
CA HIS A 72 -9.93 7.25 -3.29
C HIS A 72 -9.53 7.36 -4.76
N ILE A 73 -8.94 8.51 -5.15
CA ILE A 73 -8.45 8.73 -6.51
C ILE A 73 -7.34 7.73 -6.86
N ALA A 74 -6.38 7.53 -5.95
CA ALA A 74 -5.29 6.59 -6.14
C ALA A 74 -5.78 5.13 -6.23
N ALA A 75 -6.68 4.71 -5.35
CA ALA A 75 -7.23 3.35 -5.39
C ALA A 75 -8.05 3.11 -6.68
N GLY A 76 -8.81 4.11 -7.13
CA GLY A 76 -9.54 4.09 -8.39
C GLY A 76 -8.61 3.88 -9.59
N SER A 77 -7.55 4.68 -9.71
CA SER A 77 -6.59 4.54 -10.81
C SER A 77 -5.83 3.21 -10.76
N GLN A 78 -5.44 2.74 -9.57
CA GLN A 78 -4.77 1.46 -9.37
C GLN A 78 -5.65 0.28 -9.78
N ILE A 79 -6.94 0.28 -9.41
CA ILE A 79 -7.83 -0.84 -9.73
C ILE A 79 -8.16 -0.90 -11.22
N ASP A 80 -8.28 0.26 -11.88
CA ASP A 80 -8.55 0.35 -13.31
C ASP A 80 -7.38 -0.20 -14.15
N GLN A 81 -6.15 0.01 -13.67
CA GLN A 81 -4.93 -0.47 -14.32
C GLN A 81 -4.50 -1.88 -13.90
N ALA A 82 -5.14 -2.46 -12.87
CA ALA A 82 -4.73 -3.76 -12.34
C ALA A 82 -4.88 -4.89 -13.37
N THR A 83 -3.80 -5.65 -13.58
CA THR A 83 -3.71 -6.82 -14.47
C THR A 83 -3.38 -8.11 -13.71
N SER A 84 -3.12 -8.03 -12.40
CA SER A 84 -2.85 -9.18 -11.53
C SER A 84 -3.64 -9.11 -10.22
N PRO A 85 -3.93 -10.26 -9.58
CA PRO A 85 -4.60 -10.27 -8.27
C PRO A 85 -3.83 -9.49 -7.20
N ALA A 86 -2.50 -9.47 -7.26
CA ALA A 86 -1.66 -8.69 -6.35
C ALA A 86 -1.90 -7.17 -6.52
N GLN A 87 -1.95 -6.68 -7.77
CA GLN A 87 -2.25 -5.26 -8.04
C GLN A 87 -3.66 -4.88 -7.56
N ALA A 88 -4.65 -5.75 -7.73
CA ALA A 88 -5.99 -5.50 -7.20
C ALA A 88 -6.01 -5.45 -5.65
N ARG A 89 -5.24 -6.31 -4.98
CA ARG A 89 -5.09 -6.25 -3.51
C ARG A 89 -4.40 -4.98 -3.04
N LEU A 90 -3.39 -4.49 -3.76
CA LEU A 90 -2.76 -3.19 -3.46
C LEU A 90 -3.77 -2.04 -3.59
N ALA A 91 -4.61 -2.04 -4.63
CA ALA A 91 -5.69 -1.06 -4.76
C ALA A 91 -6.68 -1.11 -3.59
N LYS A 92 -7.02 -2.33 -3.13
CA LYS A 92 -7.84 -2.52 -1.93
C LYS A 92 -7.16 -1.95 -0.68
N GLN A 93 -5.86 -2.16 -0.50
CA GLN A 93 -5.10 -1.64 0.64
C GLN A 93 -5.10 -0.10 0.66
N THR A 94 -4.89 0.54 -0.50
CA THR A 94 -5.03 2.00 -0.66
C THR A 94 -6.43 2.48 -0.26
N ALA A 95 -7.49 1.76 -0.64
CA ALA A 95 -8.85 2.10 -0.24
C ALA A 95 -9.09 1.92 1.27
N ILE A 96 -8.52 0.89 1.89
CA ILE A 96 -8.57 0.68 3.34
C ILE A 96 -7.87 1.82 4.07
N GLU A 97 -6.72 2.29 3.59
CA GLU A 97 -6.05 3.48 4.14
C GLU A 97 -6.96 4.72 4.05
N GLY A 98 -7.64 4.91 2.92
CA GLY A 98 -8.67 5.93 2.78
C GLY A 98 -9.80 5.82 3.81
N LEU A 99 -10.27 4.61 4.10
CA LEU A 99 -11.30 4.39 5.12
C LEU A 99 -10.81 4.76 6.53
N TYR A 100 -9.53 4.58 6.84
CA TYR A 100 -8.96 5.07 8.11
C TYR A 100 -8.99 6.60 8.19
N TYR A 101 -8.72 7.30 7.10
CA TYR A 101 -8.86 8.76 7.04
C TYR A 101 -10.32 9.21 7.19
N ILE A 102 -11.28 8.49 6.60
CA ILE A 102 -12.71 8.72 6.85
C ILE A 102 -13.05 8.55 8.33
N ARG A 103 -12.58 7.46 8.96
CA ARG A 103 -12.77 7.24 10.39
C ARG A 103 -12.20 8.41 11.20
N ALA A 104 -10.98 8.85 10.88
CA ALA A 104 -10.33 9.98 11.55
C ALA A 104 -11.13 11.29 11.39
N ALA A 105 -11.64 11.58 10.19
CA ALA A 105 -12.50 12.72 9.95
C ALA A 105 -13.79 12.67 10.78
N ARG A 106 -14.45 11.51 10.83
CA ARG A 106 -15.67 11.30 11.64
C ARG A 106 -15.39 11.51 13.13
N THR A 107 -14.29 10.96 13.64
CA THR A 107 -13.84 11.18 15.02
C THR A 107 -13.57 12.66 15.30
N ALA A 108 -12.93 13.38 14.37
CA ALA A 108 -12.68 14.82 14.49
C ALA A 108 -13.96 15.67 14.51
N MET A 109 -15.02 15.21 13.84
CA MET A 109 -16.35 15.83 13.86
C MET A 109 -17.22 15.35 15.03
N GLY A 110 -16.69 14.54 15.96
CA GLY A 110 -17.45 13.98 17.08
C GLY A 110 -18.56 13.01 16.66
N MET A 111 -18.48 12.44 15.45
CA MET A 111 -19.42 11.46 14.93
C MET A 111 -19.04 10.04 15.36
N ASP A 112 -19.98 9.10 15.21
CA ASP A 112 -19.66 7.66 15.27
C ASP A 112 -18.52 7.34 14.27
N PRO A 113 -17.39 6.75 14.69
CA PRO A 113 -16.26 6.41 13.81
C PRO A 113 -16.63 5.45 12.67
N GLY A 114 -17.78 4.78 12.77
CA GLY A 114 -18.27 3.83 11.79
C GLY A 114 -17.70 2.42 11.96
N PRO A 115 -18.08 1.49 11.06
CA PRO A 115 -17.81 0.07 11.24
C PRO A 115 -16.32 -0.25 11.24
N ALA A 116 -15.95 -1.39 11.83
CA ALA A 116 -14.59 -1.89 11.84
C ALA A 116 -13.97 -1.86 10.42
N ILE A 117 -12.69 -1.52 10.38
CA ILE A 117 -11.90 -1.43 9.15
C ILE A 117 -10.85 -2.54 9.27
N PRO A 118 -10.58 -3.30 8.20
CA PRO A 118 -9.48 -4.26 8.21
C PRO A 118 -8.18 -3.58 8.63
N GLU A 119 -7.31 -4.33 9.29
CA GLU A 119 -5.99 -3.82 9.70
C GLU A 119 -5.10 -3.60 8.48
N LEU A 120 -4.24 -2.59 8.56
CA LEU A 120 -3.20 -2.33 7.58
C LEU A 120 -1.91 -3.08 7.92
N ASP A 121 -1.13 -3.41 6.90
CA ASP A 121 0.16 -4.06 7.08
C ASP A 121 1.11 -3.21 7.95
N GLY A 122 1.71 -3.84 8.96
CA GLY A 122 2.63 -3.18 9.88
C GLY A 122 1.99 -2.14 10.81
N GLN A 123 0.67 -1.94 10.77
CA GLN A 123 -0.03 -0.98 11.63
C GLN A 123 0.10 -1.33 13.11
N LYS A 124 -0.06 -2.62 13.45
CA LYS A 124 0.08 -3.12 14.82
C LYS A 124 1.50 -2.92 15.36
N SER A 125 2.51 -3.32 14.60
CA SER A 125 3.89 -3.23 15.05
C SER A 125 4.38 -1.79 15.10
N ALA A 126 3.81 -0.88 14.31
CA ALA A 126 4.14 0.55 14.38
C ALA A 126 3.62 1.25 15.65
N GLY A 127 2.69 0.63 16.39
CA GLY A 127 2.14 1.21 17.60
C GLY A 127 1.26 2.45 17.36
N GLN A 128 0.97 3.17 18.43
CA GLN A 128 0.09 4.35 18.39
C GLN A 128 0.47 5.38 19.44
N VAL A 129 0.15 6.64 19.15
CA VAL A 129 0.26 7.74 20.10
C VAL A 129 -0.77 7.57 21.20
N THR A 130 -0.34 7.54 22.46
CA THR A 130 -1.21 7.34 23.63
C THR A 130 -1.39 8.58 24.49
N GLU A 131 -0.56 9.60 24.30
CA GLU A 131 -0.56 10.83 25.10
C GLU A 131 -0.17 12.04 24.25
N ASN A 132 -0.56 13.23 24.69
CA ASN A 132 -0.16 14.46 24.03
C ASN A 132 1.34 14.69 24.24
N ARG A 133 2.05 15.00 23.17
CA ARG A 133 3.46 15.38 23.17
C ARG A 133 3.65 16.69 22.43
N GLU A 134 4.50 17.53 22.97
CA GLU A 134 4.94 18.78 22.37
C GLU A 134 6.43 18.92 22.64
N ILE A 135 7.19 19.13 21.57
CA ILE A 135 8.64 19.28 21.62
C ILE A 135 9.09 20.46 20.77
N ASP A 136 10.24 21.03 21.10
CA ASP A 136 10.98 21.93 20.21
C ASP A 136 12.05 21.15 19.45
N PHE A 137 11.94 21.13 18.12
CA PHE A 137 12.84 20.42 17.23
C PHE A 137 13.29 21.35 16.10
N GLU A 138 14.60 21.61 16.00
CA GLU A 138 15.18 22.49 14.96
C GLU A 138 14.54 23.89 14.89
N GLY A 139 14.16 24.45 16.05
CA GLY A 139 13.53 25.78 16.13
C GLY A 139 12.03 25.79 15.76
N ARG A 140 11.40 24.62 15.68
CA ARG A 140 9.97 24.44 15.37
C ARG A 140 9.30 23.62 16.46
N THR A 141 8.06 23.94 16.80
CA THR A 141 7.26 23.16 17.74
C THR A 141 6.58 22.01 17.00
N VAL A 142 6.88 20.76 17.38
CA VAL A 142 6.28 19.56 16.81
C VAL A 142 5.42 18.87 17.86
N GLN A 143 4.20 18.49 17.48
CA GLN A 143 3.22 17.89 18.38
C GLN A 143 2.70 16.56 17.86
N ALA A 144 2.39 15.67 18.79
CA ALA A 144 1.67 14.42 18.55
C ALA A 144 0.53 14.27 19.58
N SER A 145 -0.58 13.69 19.17
CA SER A 145 -1.77 13.50 20.02
C SER A 145 -2.53 12.22 19.67
N PRO A 146 -3.14 11.53 20.65
CA PRO A 146 -4.07 10.43 20.40
C PRO A 146 -5.41 10.91 19.81
N ALA A 147 -5.73 12.20 19.96
CA ALA A 147 -7.01 12.79 19.57
C ALA A 147 -6.84 13.97 18.58
N PRO A 148 -7.81 14.22 17.70
CA PRO A 148 -7.77 15.35 16.78
C PRO A 148 -7.78 16.68 17.54
N SER A 149 -7.01 17.64 17.04
CA SER A 149 -6.99 19.00 17.59
C SER A 149 -6.67 20.03 16.49
N PRO A 150 -6.90 21.34 16.74
CA PRO A 150 -6.49 22.39 15.82
C PRO A 150 -4.97 22.46 15.60
N THR A 151 -4.15 22.03 16.56
CA THR A 151 -2.68 22.05 16.48
C THR A 151 -2.09 20.76 15.94
N THR A 152 -2.88 19.68 15.87
CA THR A 152 -2.49 18.38 15.28
C THR A 152 -3.48 17.94 14.21
N PRO A 153 -3.58 18.64 13.07
CA PRO A 153 -4.60 18.34 12.06
C PRO A 153 -4.27 17.14 11.17
N ASN A 154 -3.04 16.63 11.20
CA ASN A 154 -2.60 15.57 10.28
C ASN A 154 -2.75 14.20 10.93
N TYR A 155 -3.68 13.39 10.44
CA TYR A 155 -3.81 12.01 10.89
C TYR A 155 -2.86 11.08 10.14
N TYR A 156 -2.32 10.08 10.83
CA TYR A 156 -1.68 8.92 10.22
C TYR A 156 -2.29 7.64 10.78
N PRO A 157 -2.69 6.67 9.93
CA PRO A 157 -3.31 5.43 10.40
C PRO A 157 -2.36 4.47 11.12
N GLY A 158 -1.05 4.70 11.07
CA GLY A 158 -0.03 3.75 11.53
C GLY A 158 0.40 2.80 10.42
N GLY A 159 1.65 2.35 10.46
CA GLY A 159 2.21 1.44 9.45
C GLY A 159 3.66 1.76 9.12
N ARG A 160 4.14 1.27 7.97
CA ARG A 160 5.54 1.44 7.54
C ARG A 160 5.67 2.48 6.41
N VAL A 161 6.67 3.34 6.50
CA VAL A 161 7.08 4.30 5.45
C VAL A 161 8.56 4.14 5.18
N ALA A 162 8.92 3.82 3.94
CA ALA A 162 10.31 3.56 3.52
C ALA A 162 11.04 2.60 4.50
N GLY A 163 10.40 1.48 4.83
CA GLY A 163 10.93 0.46 5.73
C GLY A 163 10.82 0.78 7.23
N ARG A 164 10.47 2.01 7.63
CA ARG A 164 10.42 2.40 9.05
C ARG A 164 8.99 2.49 9.60
N PRO A 165 8.76 2.03 10.84
CA PRO A 165 7.46 2.12 11.49
C PRO A 165 7.12 3.56 11.92
N VAL A 166 5.92 4.01 11.59
CA VAL A 166 5.36 5.30 11.98
C VAL A 166 4.10 5.05 12.81
N PRO A 167 4.03 5.50 14.08
CA PRO A 167 2.87 5.22 14.93
C PRO A 167 1.58 5.83 14.40
N ALA A 168 0.44 5.20 14.70
CA ALA A 168 -0.86 5.79 14.44
C ALA A 168 -1.08 7.00 15.35
N GLY A 169 -1.61 8.12 14.83
CA GLY A 169 -1.85 9.30 15.66
C GLY A 169 -2.16 10.57 14.87
N TRP A 170 -2.33 11.66 15.62
CA TRP A 170 -2.51 13.01 15.07
C TRP A 170 -1.24 13.82 15.29
N TYR A 171 -0.83 14.58 14.27
CA TYR A 171 0.45 15.30 14.25
C TYR A 171 0.28 16.75 13.80
N SER A 172 1.11 17.65 14.33
CA SER A 172 1.15 19.05 13.90
C SER A 172 1.61 19.21 12.46
N GLU A 173 2.55 18.35 12.05
CA GLU A 173 3.06 18.26 10.70
C GLU A 173 3.20 16.81 10.26
N PRO A 174 3.02 16.52 8.97
CA PRO A 174 3.11 15.15 8.45
C PRO A 174 4.57 14.74 8.21
N TRP A 175 5.34 14.58 9.30
CA TRP A 175 6.79 14.37 9.29
C TRP A 175 7.26 13.11 8.52
N TRP A 176 6.36 12.16 8.26
CA TRP A 176 6.61 10.97 7.42
C TRP A 176 6.46 11.22 5.92
N LYS A 177 5.68 12.23 5.48
CA LYS A 177 5.37 12.47 4.06
C LYS A 177 6.64 12.66 3.21
N PRO A 178 7.70 13.38 3.66
CA PRO A 178 8.94 13.46 2.88
C PRO A 178 9.57 12.11 2.58
N ALA A 179 9.60 11.18 3.53
CA ALA A 179 10.14 9.83 3.32
C ALA A 179 9.24 8.98 2.42
N LEU A 180 7.92 9.18 2.47
CA LEU A 180 6.97 8.52 1.56
C LEU A 180 7.22 8.92 0.10
N VAL A 181 7.53 10.20 -0.16
CA VAL A 181 7.79 10.70 -1.51
C VAL A 181 9.21 10.37 -1.98
N ALA A 182 10.21 10.60 -1.14
CA ALA A 182 11.62 10.45 -1.50
C ALA A 182 12.12 8.99 -1.41
N GLY A 183 11.38 8.11 -0.72
CA GLY A 183 11.81 6.73 -0.44
C GLY A 183 12.97 6.64 0.57
N ALA A 184 13.37 7.76 1.18
CA ALA A 184 14.47 7.82 2.13
C ALA A 184 14.17 8.79 3.27
N TRP A 185 14.69 8.46 4.46
CA TRP A 185 14.53 9.27 5.66
C TRP A 185 15.66 10.29 5.81
N GLY A 186 15.32 11.52 6.19
CA GLY A 186 16.31 12.57 6.47
C GLY A 186 17.13 12.28 7.74
N VAL A 187 18.35 12.85 7.81
CA VAL A 187 19.32 12.66 8.90
C VAL A 187 18.75 13.02 10.29
N GLY A 188 17.79 13.95 10.37
CA GLY A 188 17.14 14.35 11.62
C GLY A 188 15.97 13.47 12.09
N SER A 189 15.48 12.55 11.26
CA SER A 189 14.25 11.78 11.54
C SER A 189 14.34 10.92 12.79
N MET A 190 15.49 10.31 13.06
CA MET A 190 15.73 9.52 14.26
C MET A 190 15.67 10.37 15.54
N PHE A 191 16.25 11.58 15.52
CA PHE A 191 16.20 12.49 16.65
C PHE A 191 14.78 13.01 16.90
N LEU A 192 14.06 13.33 15.83
CA LEU A 192 12.65 13.73 15.92
C LEU A 192 11.80 12.61 16.52
N PHE A 193 11.97 11.38 16.02
CA PHE A 193 11.30 10.19 16.55
C PHE A 193 11.59 10.00 18.04
N SER A 194 12.87 10.02 18.42
CA SER A 194 13.31 9.88 19.81
C SER A 194 12.66 10.93 20.71
N ALA A 195 12.68 12.19 20.30
CA ALA A 195 12.11 13.29 21.08
C ALA A 195 10.59 13.17 21.25
N LEU A 196 9.87 12.72 20.22
CA LEU A 196 8.42 12.57 20.26
C LEU A 196 7.98 11.35 21.09
N PHE A 197 8.63 10.20 20.94
CA PHE A 197 8.07 8.92 21.38
C PHE A 197 8.84 8.21 22.48
N SER A 198 10.01 8.71 22.90
CA SER A 198 10.78 8.09 23.98
C SER A 198 9.92 7.93 25.25
N GLY A 199 9.82 6.68 25.72
CA GLY A 199 9.07 6.27 26.90
C GLY A 199 7.55 6.18 26.74
N MET A 200 7.00 6.32 25.52
CA MET A 200 5.55 6.27 25.29
C MET A 200 5.02 4.83 25.28
N ALA A 201 4.02 4.53 26.12
CA ALA A 201 3.50 3.16 26.29
C ALA A 201 2.87 2.53 25.03
N GLY A 202 2.46 3.33 24.05
CA GLY A 202 1.94 2.82 22.77
C GLY A 202 2.99 2.64 21.67
N VAL A 203 4.24 3.03 21.92
CA VAL A 203 5.35 2.98 20.96
C VAL A 203 6.48 2.17 21.62
N ASN A 204 6.45 0.86 21.43
CA ASN A 204 7.30 -0.10 22.17
C ASN A 204 8.71 -0.29 21.58
N TYR A 205 9.23 0.73 20.90
CA TYR A 205 10.49 0.69 20.20
C TYR A 205 11.23 2.01 20.33
N ASP A 206 12.55 1.92 20.43
CA ASP A 206 13.40 3.09 20.56
C ASP A 206 13.85 3.63 19.19
N ALA A 207 14.63 4.70 19.22
CA ALA A 207 15.11 5.36 18.02
C ALA A 207 16.05 4.47 17.19
N ALA A 208 16.81 3.57 17.82
CA ALA A 208 17.68 2.63 17.14
C ALA A 208 16.85 1.54 16.43
N ALA A 209 15.83 1.01 17.07
CA ALA A 209 14.85 0.11 16.46
C ALA A 209 14.15 0.79 15.27
N PHE A 210 13.67 2.03 15.44
CA PHE A 210 13.09 2.83 14.35
C PHE A 210 14.05 2.97 13.16
N GLU A 211 15.31 3.33 13.41
CA GLU A 211 16.32 3.52 12.36
C GLU A 211 16.55 2.24 11.55
N ASN A 212 16.58 1.10 12.23
CA ASN A 212 16.72 -0.25 11.67
C ASN A 212 15.41 -0.81 11.10
N GLY A 213 14.30 -0.07 11.17
CA GLY A 213 13.00 -0.52 10.66
C GLY A 213 12.30 -1.57 11.53
N VAL A 214 12.63 -1.65 12.82
CA VAL A 214 12.01 -2.55 13.80
C VAL A 214 10.82 -1.84 14.46
N GLY A 215 9.63 -2.44 14.35
CA GLY A 215 8.33 -1.93 14.78
C GLY A 215 8.08 -2.03 16.28
N ASP A 216 7.81 -3.20 16.84
CA ASP A 216 7.38 -3.34 18.24
C ASP A 216 8.42 -4.09 19.10
N GLY A 217 9.66 -4.14 18.60
CA GLY A 217 10.74 -4.95 19.17
C GLY A 217 10.60 -6.45 18.93
N THR A 218 9.44 -6.96 18.48
CA THR A 218 9.24 -8.38 18.13
C THR A 218 9.70 -8.68 16.70
N ASP A 219 9.67 -7.67 15.83
CA ASP A 219 10.20 -7.71 14.45
C ASP A 219 11.72 -7.99 14.39
N ALA A 220 12.46 -7.86 15.49
CA ALA A 220 13.89 -8.20 15.57
C ALA A 220 14.16 -9.70 15.30
N GLY A 221 13.16 -10.57 15.49
CA GLY A 221 13.23 -11.98 15.09
C GLY A 221 12.87 -12.24 13.62
N ALA A 222 12.35 -11.26 12.90
CA ALA A 222 11.96 -11.37 11.49
C ALA A 222 13.05 -10.84 10.53
N LEU A 223 13.96 -9.99 11.01
CA LEU A 223 15.13 -9.51 10.25
C LEU A 223 16.29 -10.52 10.20
N ASP A 224 16.20 -11.62 10.95
CA ASP A 224 17.10 -12.79 10.88
C ASP A 224 16.45 -13.99 10.16
N ALA A 225 15.22 -13.85 9.65
CA ALA A 225 14.55 -14.89 8.85
C ALA A 225 14.98 -14.86 7.37
N GLY A 226 16.25 -14.54 7.14
CA GLY A 226 16.97 -14.75 5.89
C GLY A 226 17.75 -16.06 5.92
N ASP A 227 17.14 -17.16 6.37
CA ASP A 227 17.73 -18.50 6.26
C ASP A 227 16.64 -19.58 6.20
N TYR A 228 16.09 -19.80 5.00
CA TYR A 228 15.55 -21.13 4.68
C TYR A 228 16.72 -21.99 4.23
N GLY A 229 17.52 -22.40 5.21
CA GLY A 229 18.68 -23.27 5.11
C GLY A 229 18.71 -24.24 6.30
N ASP A 230 18.17 -25.43 6.03
CA ASP A 230 18.40 -26.73 6.69
C ASP A 230 19.40 -26.83 7.86
N GLY A 231 18.99 -27.52 8.93
CA GLY A 231 19.95 -28.01 9.94
C GLY A 231 19.33 -28.43 11.28
N GLY A 232 18.67 -29.59 11.31
CA GLY A 232 18.07 -30.16 12.53
C GLY A 232 19.07 -30.76 13.53
N TYR A 233 18.58 -30.92 14.77
CA TYR A 233 18.91 -31.95 15.77
C TYR A 233 17.67 -32.03 16.67
N GLY A 234 16.98 -33.14 16.95
CA GLY A 234 17.42 -34.52 17.12
C GLY A 234 16.97 -34.95 18.52
N ASP A 235 16.10 -35.98 18.60
CA ASP A 235 15.76 -36.89 19.72
C ASP A 235 14.23 -37.05 19.85
N GLY A 236 13.59 -38.21 19.72
CA GLY A 236 14.02 -39.59 19.53
C GLY A 236 12.78 -40.50 19.53
N GLY A 237 12.81 -41.62 18.79
CA GLY A 237 11.96 -42.78 19.08
C GLY A 237 11.33 -43.52 17.91
N TYR A 238 12.02 -44.58 17.46
CA TYR A 238 11.55 -45.90 16.96
C TYR A 238 10.31 -45.93 16.03
N GLY A 239 10.31 -46.49 14.82
CA GLY A 239 11.17 -47.44 14.12
C GLY A 239 10.32 -48.12 13.03
N ASP A 240 11.00 -48.76 12.08
CA ASP A 240 10.51 -49.78 11.13
C ASP A 240 10.06 -49.34 9.73
N GLY A 241 10.89 -49.72 8.74
CA GLY A 241 10.43 -50.42 7.54
C GLY A 241 10.36 -49.65 6.22
N GLY A 242 11.32 -49.89 5.33
CA GLY A 242 11.06 -49.87 3.88
C GLY A 242 12.12 -49.20 3.02
N GLU A 243 13.06 -50.00 2.52
CA GLU A 243 13.99 -49.64 1.45
C GLU A 243 13.29 -49.20 0.14
N GLY A 244 13.91 -48.26 -0.56
CA GLY A 244 13.47 -47.76 -1.86
C GLY A 244 14.50 -46.83 -2.51
N ASP A 245 15.60 -47.42 -2.95
CA ASP A 245 16.59 -46.87 -3.88
C ASP A 245 15.92 -46.33 -5.16
N MET A 246 16.15 -45.07 -5.50
CA MET A 246 16.19 -44.59 -6.89
C MET A 246 16.98 -43.27 -6.97
N GLY A 247 18.10 -43.34 -7.68
CA GLY A 247 19.12 -42.31 -7.74
C GLY A 247 18.84 -41.09 -8.62
N GLY A 248 19.63 -40.05 -8.30
CA GLY A 248 20.43 -39.18 -9.18
C GLY A 248 19.91 -38.73 -10.55
N GLY A 249 19.89 -37.41 -10.72
CA GLY A 249 19.92 -36.75 -12.03
C GLY A 249 19.73 -35.24 -11.95
N ASP A 250 20.84 -34.50 -12.06
CA ASP A 250 20.96 -33.05 -12.12
C ASP A 250 20.17 -32.37 -13.26
N ALA A 251 19.56 -31.22 -12.95
CA ALA A 251 19.42 -30.03 -13.80
C ALA A 251 18.91 -28.88 -12.90
N GLY A 252 19.55 -27.73 -12.68
CA GLY A 252 20.54 -27.01 -13.49
C GLY A 252 19.89 -25.75 -14.10
N GLY A 253 20.01 -24.60 -13.40
CA GLY A 253 19.72 -23.22 -13.88
C GLY A 253 18.24 -22.81 -13.82
N ASP A 254 17.82 -21.64 -13.35
CA ASP A 254 18.50 -20.34 -13.29
C ASP A 254 17.84 -19.49 -12.17
N MET A 255 18.70 -18.88 -11.33
CA MET A 255 18.31 -17.91 -10.31
C MET A 255 18.22 -16.54 -10.99
N GLY A 256 17.00 -16.02 -11.15
CA GLY A 256 16.76 -14.64 -11.53
C GLY A 256 16.29 -13.82 -10.34
N GLY A 257 17.19 -13.52 -9.40
CA GLY A 257 17.00 -12.47 -8.41
C GLY A 257 17.16 -11.10 -9.06
N GLY A 258 16.24 -10.19 -8.75
CA GLY A 258 16.25 -8.81 -9.21
C GLY A 258 15.41 -7.95 -8.28
N ASP A 259 16.04 -7.45 -7.22
CA ASP A 259 15.63 -6.28 -6.45
C ASP A 259 15.62 -5.02 -7.34
N TYR A 260 15.26 -3.89 -6.72
CA TYR A 260 15.12 -2.51 -7.24
C TYR A 260 13.68 -2.21 -7.71
N GLY A 261 12.83 -1.46 -6.99
CA GLY A 261 13.14 -0.32 -6.13
C GLY A 261 13.34 0.94 -6.98
N GLY A 262 12.35 1.85 -6.97
CA GLY A 262 12.49 3.21 -7.49
C GLY A 262 11.67 3.52 -8.74
N GLY A 263 10.63 4.35 -8.58
CA GLY A 263 9.86 4.88 -9.70
C GLY A 263 8.70 5.80 -9.31
N PHE A 264 8.79 6.49 -8.18
CA PHE A 264 7.97 7.69 -7.95
C PHE A 264 8.69 8.86 -8.60
N GLY A 265 8.13 9.37 -9.70
CA GLY A 265 8.61 10.59 -10.32
C GLY A 265 8.38 10.63 -11.82
N ASP A 266 7.15 10.89 -12.25
CA ASP A 266 6.92 11.77 -13.40
C ASP A 266 5.46 12.25 -13.44
N PHE A 267 5.16 13.34 -12.72
CA PHE A 267 4.12 14.28 -13.15
C PHE A 267 4.58 15.66 -12.70
N GLY A 268 5.50 16.23 -13.47
CA GLY A 268 6.13 17.51 -13.13
C GLY A 268 6.88 18.20 -14.27
N GLY A 269 6.18 18.52 -15.36
CA GLY A 269 6.40 19.78 -16.10
C GLY A 269 7.22 19.72 -17.39
N GLY A 270 6.68 20.35 -18.44
CA GLY A 270 7.45 20.71 -19.63
C GLY A 270 6.60 20.96 -20.87
N ASN A 271 6.19 22.22 -21.06
CA ASN A 271 5.59 22.73 -22.29
C ASN A 271 6.42 22.37 -23.52
N ASP A 272 5.78 22.00 -24.64
CA ASP A 272 6.21 22.32 -26.01
C ASP A 272 5.14 21.90 -27.04
N PHE A 273 4.15 22.76 -27.27
CA PHE A 273 3.50 22.85 -28.57
C PHE A 273 3.41 24.32 -28.97
N GLY A 274 4.54 24.82 -29.48
CA GLY A 274 4.60 26.07 -30.21
C GLY A 274 3.99 25.90 -31.61
N GLY A 275 2.99 26.72 -31.89
CA GLY A 275 2.78 27.50 -33.12
C GLY A 275 2.87 26.83 -34.50
N GLY A 276 1.77 26.89 -35.24
CA GLY A 276 1.81 26.74 -36.70
C GLY A 276 0.49 26.52 -37.43
N ASN A 277 -0.32 27.58 -37.49
CA ASN A 277 -1.12 28.02 -38.64
C ASN A 277 -2.26 27.17 -39.29
N ASP A 278 -3.39 27.88 -39.38
CA ASP A 278 -4.31 28.03 -40.53
C ASP A 278 -5.65 27.28 -40.53
N PHE A 279 -6.65 28.07 -40.95
CA PHE A 279 -8.07 27.79 -41.24
C PHE A 279 -8.99 27.73 -40.00
N GLY A 280 -9.94 28.64 -39.77
CA GLY A 280 -10.51 29.65 -40.63
C GLY A 280 -11.99 29.81 -40.26
N GLY A 281 -12.43 31.06 -40.09
CA GLY A 281 -13.79 31.46 -40.40
C GLY A 281 -14.85 31.35 -39.30
N GLY A 282 -15.50 32.47 -39.05
CA GLY A 282 -16.95 32.49 -38.80
C GLY A 282 -17.35 32.50 -37.34
N GLY A 283 -17.25 33.68 -36.71
CA GLY A 283 -18.15 34.02 -35.63
C GLY A 283 -19.57 34.17 -36.18
N ASP A 284 -20.56 33.71 -35.42
CA ASP A 284 -21.94 34.19 -35.55
C ASP A 284 -22.84 33.69 -34.40
N PHE A 285 -23.57 34.66 -33.83
CA PHE A 285 -24.76 34.60 -32.97
C PHE A 285 -24.62 34.29 -31.47
N GLY A 286 -24.35 35.36 -30.71
CA GLY A 286 -24.80 35.51 -29.33
C GLY A 286 -25.57 36.82 -29.14
N GLY A 287 -26.71 36.72 -28.44
CA GLY A 287 -27.25 37.83 -27.64
C GLY A 287 -28.32 38.69 -28.29
N GLY A 288 -29.59 38.32 -28.10
CA GLY A 288 -30.69 39.28 -28.13
C GLY A 288 -30.64 40.14 -26.87
N ASP A 289 -30.54 41.45 -27.06
CA ASP A 289 -30.71 42.46 -26.03
C ASP A 289 -32.02 43.21 -26.29
N PHE A 290 -32.91 43.21 -25.30
CA PHE A 290 -34.18 43.94 -25.31
C PHE A 290 -33.95 45.27 -24.60
N GLY A 291 -33.95 46.37 -25.35
CA GLY A 291 -33.97 47.71 -24.77
C GLY A 291 -34.20 48.79 -25.82
N GLY A 292 -35.42 49.31 -25.90
CA GLY A 292 -35.70 50.52 -26.69
C GLY A 292 -37.19 50.78 -26.94
N PHE A 293 -37.71 51.75 -26.18
CA PHE A 293 -38.98 52.51 -26.32
C PHE A 293 -40.29 51.85 -25.86
#